data_AF-A0A8H7EQ14-F1
#
_entry.id   AF-A0A8H7EQ14-F1
#
_cell.length_a   1.000
_cell.length_b   1.000
_cell.length_c   1.000
_cell.angle_alpha   90.00
_cell.angle_beta   90.00
_cell.angle_gamma   90.00
#
_symmetry.space_group_name_H-M   'P 1'
#
loop_
_entity.id
_entity.type
_entity.pdbx_description
1 polymer ?
#
loop_
_entity_poly.entity_id
_entity_poly.type
_entity_poly.pdbx_seq_one_letter_code
_entity_poly.pdbx_strand_id
1 'polypeptide(L)' 'SGDSAIVKMVPSKPMCVESYTEYPPLGRFAVRDMRQTVAVGVIKAVEKVDKAGKVTKAAAKKK' A
#
# COMPACT_ATOMS: atom_id res chain seq x y z
N SER A 1 -16.03 -4.35 19.45
CA SER A 1 -14.68 -4.15 18.89
C SER A 1 -13.89 -5.43 19.06
N GLY A 2 -13.55 -6.11 17.98
CA GLY A 2 -12.94 -7.45 18.01
C GLY A 2 -13.17 -8.25 16.74
N ASP A 3 -14.12 -7.81 15.90
CA ASP A 3 -14.42 -8.45 14.63
C ASP A 3 -13.24 -8.28 13.67
N SER A 4 -12.88 -9.39 13.01
CA SER A 4 -11.84 -9.45 11.99
C SER A 4 -12.47 -9.79 10.66
N ALA A 5 -12.14 -9.02 9.62
CA ALA A 5 -12.67 -9.22 8.28
C ALA A 5 -11.55 -9.16 7.24
N ILE A 6 -11.74 -9.88 6.14
CA ILE A 6 -10.93 -9.74 4.93
C ILE A 6 -11.69 -8.82 3.99
N VAL A 7 -11.08 -7.68 3.64
CA VAL A 7 -11.73 -6.63 2.84
C VAL A 7 -10.84 -6.29 1.64
N LYS A 8 -11.45 -6.18 0.44
CA LYS A 8 -10.78 -5.61 -0.73
C LYS A 8 -10.91 -4.10 -0.66
N MET A 9 -9.77 -3.40 -0.57
CA MET A 9 -9.71 -1.94 -0.49
C MET A 9 -9.22 -1.35 -1.81
N VAL A 10 -9.83 -0.26 -2.24
CA VAL A 10 -9.39 0.52 -3.41
C VAL A 10 -8.92 1.89 -2.94
N PRO A 11 -7.64 2.26 -3.13
CA PRO A 11 -7.16 3.56 -2.71
C PRO A 11 -7.70 4.66 -3.64
N SER A 12 -8.11 5.79 -3.07
CA SER A 12 -8.59 6.95 -3.84
C SER A 12 -7.47 7.77 -4.49
N LYS A 13 -6.25 7.68 -3.96
CA LYS A 13 -5.04 8.33 -4.48
C LYS A 13 -3.99 7.28 -4.85
N PRO A 14 -3.09 7.55 -5.82
CA PRO A 14 -1.98 6.66 -6.12
C PRO A 14 -1.14 6.40 -4.86
N MET A 15 -1.02 5.14 -4.47
CA MET A 15 -0.32 4.70 -3.28
C MET A 15 0.47 3.44 -3.60
N CYS A 16 1.72 3.35 -3.13
CA CYS A 16 2.52 2.15 -3.23
C CYS A 16 2.36 1.36 -1.93
N VAL A 17 1.79 0.16 -2.03
CA VAL A 17 1.64 -0.79 -0.92
C VAL A 17 2.07 -2.17 -1.38
N GLU A 18 2.55 -2.99 -0.45
CA GLU A 18 3.10 -4.31 -0.74
C GLU A 18 2.50 -5.37 0.19
N SER A 19 2.64 -6.64 -0.19
CA SER A 19 2.22 -7.75 0.66
C SER A 19 3.08 -7.78 1.92
N TYR A 20 2.47 -8.11 3.07
CA TYR A 20 3.19 -8.20 4.35
C TYR A 20 4.30 -9.26 4.32
N THR A 21 4.14 -10.31 3.52
CA THR A 21 5.12 -11.39 3.38
C THR A 21 6.36 -10.98 2.60
N GLU A 22 6.22 -10.11 1.59
CA GLU A 22 7.36 -9.63 0.79
C GLU A 22 8.04 -8.44 1.48
N TYR A 23 7.25 -7.45 1.88
CA TYR A 23 7.74 -6.23 2.50
C TYR A 23 6.92 -5.92 3.77
N PRO A 24 7.29 -6.53 4.92
CA PRO A 24 6.61 -6.31 6.20
C PRO A 24 6.37 -4.85 6.59
N PRO A 25 7.32 -3.89 6.36
CA PRO A 25 7.08 -2.49 6.72
C PRO A 25 6.05 -1.79 5.83
N LEU A 26 5.85 -2.23 4.58
CA LEU A 26 4.88 -1.66 3.64
C LEU A 26 3.51 -2.36 3.70
N GLY A 27 3.45 -3.55 4.28
CA GLY A 27 2.22 -4.34 4.41
C GLY A 27 1.39 -4.07 5.66
N ARG A 28 1.82 -3.21 6.59
CA ARG A 28 1.07 -2.85 7.80
C ARG A 28 0.42 -1.48 7.64
N PHE A 29 -0.86 -1.36 8.00
CA PHE A 29 -1.57 -0.09 7.94
C PHE A 29 -2.48 0.13 9.14
N ALA A 30 -2.76 1.40 9.43
CA ALA A 30 -3.70 1.84 10.44
C ALA A 30 -4.82 2.64 9.77
N VAL A 31 -6.07 2.32 10.10
CA VAL A 31 -7.24 3.07 9.67
C VAL A 31 -7.53 4.12 10.73
N ARG A 32 -7.58 5.39 10.33
CA ARG A 32 -7.86 6.51 11.22
C ARG A 32 -9.14 7.21 10.79
N ASP A 33 -9.97 7.51 11.77
CA ASP A 33 -11.13 8.39 11.63
C ASP A 33 -11.17 9.37 12.80
N MET A 34 -11.51 10.63 12.53
CA MET A 34 -11.61 11.71 13.54
C MET A 34 -10.52 11.69 14.64
N ARG A 35 -9.23 11.64 14.24
CA ARG A 35 -8.02 11.59 15.11
C ARG A 35 -7.82 10.28 15.90
N GLN A 36 -8.75 9.35 15.85
CA GLN A 36 -8.67 8.06 16.51
C GLN A 36 -8.27 6.96 15.51
N THR A 37 -7.60 5.92 15.99
CA THR A 37 -7.30 4.73 15.19
C THR A 37 -8.44 3.74 15.39
N VAL A 38 -9.23 3.51 14.34
CA VAL A 38 -10.43 2.67 14.39
C VAL A 38 -10.13 1.20 14.06
N ALA A 39 -9.06 0.94 13.29
CA ALA A 39 -8.63 -0.42 12.95
C ALA A 39 -7.14 -0.48 12.64
N VAL A 40 -6.58 -1.69 12.74
CA VAL A 40 -5.22 -2.04 12.28
C VAL A 40 -5.30 -3.26 11.38
N GLY A 41 -4.45 -3.33 10.37
CA GLY A 41 -4.51 -4.42 9.39
C GLY A 41 -3.16 -4.73 8.74
N VAL A 42 -3.11 -5.92 8.14
CA VAL A 42 -2.01 -6.40 7.31
C VAL A 42 -2.51 -6.75 5.91
N ILE A 43 -1.72 -6.39 4.90
CA ILE A 43 -2.02 -6.62 3.50
C ILE A 43 -1.65 -8.05 3.13
N LYS A 44 -2.64 -8.83 2.70
CA LYS A 44 -2.45 -10.22 2.25
C LYS A 44 -2.02 -10.31 0.79
N ALA A 45 -2.64 -9.53 -0.10
CA ALA A 45 -2.36 -9.52 -1.53
C ALA A 45 -2.55 -8.12 -2.11
N VAL A 46 -1.80 -7.78 -3.16
CA VAL A 46 -1.89 -6.50 -3.88
C VAL A 46 -1.98 -6.77 -5.38
N GLU A 47 -2.99 -6.21 -6.04
CA GLU A 47 -3.06 -6.11 -7.50
C GLU A 47 -2.24 -4.88 -7.92
N LYS A 48 -1.02 -5.09 -8.42
CA LYS A 48 -0.13 -4.00 -8.84
C LYS A 48 -0.60 -3.43 -10.17
N VAL A 49 -0.75 -2.11 -10.22
CA VAL A 49 -1.04 -1.39 -11.47
C VAL A 49 0.20 -0.57 -11.84
N ASP A 50 0.92 -1.03 -12.84
CA ASP A 50 2.11 -0.35 -13.36
C ASP A 50 1.72 0.94 -14.07
N LYS A 51 1.90 2.07 -13.38
CA LYS A 51 1.93 3.38 -14.03
C LYS A 51 3.37 3.71 -14.35
N ALA A 52 3.75 3.52 -15.61
CA ALA A 52 5.08 3.86 -16.10
C ALA A 52 5.40 5.34 -15.79
N GLY A 53 6.38 5.57 -14.91
CA GLY A 53 6.89 6.90 -14.60
C GLY A 53 7.70 7.47 -15.76
N LYS A 54 7.72 8.80 -15.94
CA LYS A 54 8.61 9.46 -16.90
C LYS A 54 10.07 9.21 -16.51
N VAL A 55 10.83 8.57 -17.39
CA VAL A 55 12.26 8.32 -17.21
C VAL A 55 13.03 9.63 -17.39
N THR A 56 13.88 9.99 -16.42
CA THR A 56 14.72 11.19 -16.50
C THR A 56 16.00 10.89 -17.29
N LYS A 57 16.56 11.90 -17.98
CA LYS A 57 17.81 11.75 -18.76
C LYS A 57 19.01 11.27 -17.93
N ALA A 58 19.00 11.54 -16.61
CA ALA A 58 20.04 11.04 -15.70
C ALA A 58 19.96 9.53 -15.49
N ALA A 59 18.75 8.96 -15.44
CA ALA A 59 18.55 7.52 -15.30
C ALA A 59 18.98 6.75 -16.58
N ALA A 60 18.85 7.37 -17.76
CA ALA A 60 19.28 6.78 -19.02
C ALA A 60 20.81 6.77 -19.22
N LYS A 61 21.56 7.62 -18.49
CA LYS A 61 23.02 7.73 -18.61
C LYS A 61 23.82 6.75 -17.73
N LYS A 62 23.17 6.05 -16.79
CA LYS A 62 23.84 5.17 -15.83
C LYS A 62 23.95 3.70 -16.29
N LYS A 63 23.92 3.48 -17.61
CA LYS A 63 24.13 2.15 -18.21
C LYS A 63 25.51 2.09 -18.84
#